data_AF-A0A973GGP2-F1
#
_entry.id   AF-A0A973GGP2-F1
#
_cell.length_a   1.000
_cell.length_b   1.000
_cell.length_c   1.000
_cell.angle_alpha   90.00
_cell.angle_beta   90.00
_cell.angle_gamma   90.00
#
_symmetry.space_group_name_H-M   'P 1'
#
loop_
_entity.id
_entity.type
_entity.pdbx_description
1 polymer ?
#
loop_
_entity_poly.entity_id
_entity_poly.type
_entity_poly.pdbx_seq_one_letter_code
_entity_poly.pdbx_strand_id
1 'polypeptide(L)'
;MLMIRTIVRPEKVHEVMQGLLDAGYPAVTKISVVGRGKQRGLRVGDVVYDELPKEMLFVVVPDIDKDFVVRAILETAKSGPDGKFGDGKIFISAVEEVYTISSGTKESEQLLAAKEA
;
A
#
# COMPACT_ATOMS: atom_id res chain seq x y z
N MET A 1 11.75 -9.85 -6.51
CA MET A 1 10.75 -9.44 -5.50
C MET A 1 10.49 -7.95 -5.60
N LEU A 2 9.26 -7.52 -5.34
CA LEU A 2 8.85 -6.11 -5.40
C LEU A 2 8.18 -5.68 -4.11
N MET A 3 8.57 -4.52 -3.60
CA MET A 3 7.85 -3.82 -2.54
C MET A 3 6.81 -2.91 -3.16
N ILE A 4 5.55 -3.14 -2.80
CA ILE A 4 4.41 -2.30 -3.15
C ILE A 4 4.15 -1.37 -1.98
N ARG A 5 4.48 -0.09 -2.13
CA ARG A 5 4.22 0.98 -1.15
C ARG A 5 3.01 1.79 -1.59
N THR A 6 1.98 1.78 -0.77
CA THR A 6 0.69 2.40 -1.06
C THR A 6 0.42 3.48 -0.04
N ILE A 7 0.33 4.73 -0.47
CA ILE A 7 -0.09 5.84 0.38
C ILE A 7 -1.56 6.10 0.08
N VAL A 8 -2.44 5.96 1.07
CA VAL A 8 -3.90 6.08 0.93
C VAL A 8 -4.52 6.98 1.99
N ARG A 9 -5.81 7.25 1.82
CA ARG A 9 -6.60 7.93 2.85
C ARG A 9 -6.73 7.06 4.11
N PRO A 10 -6.69 7.64 5.32
CA PRO A 10 -6.81 6.87 6.55
C PRO A 10 -8.07 5.99 6.61
N GLU A 11 -9.21 6.49 6.13
CA GLU A 11 -10.48 5.76 6.11
C GLU A 11 -10.48 4.54 5.17
N LYS A 12 -9.56 4.48 4.20
CA LYS A 12 -9.44 3.37 3.24
C LYS A 12 -8.56 2.23 3.73
N VAL A 13 -7.83 2.39 4.83
CA VAL A 13 -6.87 1.38 5.32
C VAL A 13 -7.51 0.03 5.53
N HIS A 14 -8.68 -0.01 6.18
CA HIS A 14 -9.32 -1.29 6.48
C HIS A 14 -9.74 -2.04 5.22
N GLU A 15 -10.34 -1.34 4.26
CA GLU A 15 -10.72 -1.93 2.97
C GLU A 15 -9.49 -2.45 2.20
N VAL A 16 -8.38 -1.71 2.19
CA VAL A 16 -7.15 -2.12 1.52
C VAL A 16 -6.52 -3.34 2.18
N MET A 17 -6.44 -3.36 3.52
CA MET A 17 -5.93 -4.52 4.25
C MET A 17 -6.80 -5.75 4.03
N GLN A 18 -8.13 -5.59 3.99
CA GLN A 18 -9.04 -6.70 3.70
C GLN A 18 -8.88 -7.21 2.27
N GLY A 19 -8.77 -6.32 1.28
CA GLY A 19 -8.56 -6.74 -0.12
C GLY A 19 -7.21 -7.44 -0.34
N LEU A 20 -6.17 -7.05 0.41
CA LEU A 20 -4.89 -7.75 0.42
C LEU A 20 -4.99 -9.13 1.07
N LEU A 21 -5.71 -9.24 2.19
CA LEU A 21 -6.00 -10.52 2.85
C LEU A 21 -6.75 -11.46 1.90
N ASP A 22 -7.83 -11.01 1.27
CA ASP A 22 -8.63 -11.79 0.33
C ASP A 22 -7.82 -12.20 -0.92
N ALA A 23 -6.80 -11.42 -1.27
CA ALA A 23 -5.85 -11.73 -2.34
C ALA A 23 -4.77 -12.75 -1.95
N GLY A 24 -4.66 -13.10 -0.66
CA GLY A 24 -3.68 -14.03 -0.10
C GLY A 24 -2.40 -13.36 0.43
N TYR A 25 -2.44 -12.05 0.72
CA TYR A 25 -1.32 -11.26 1.26
C TYR A 25 -1.69 -10.63 2.60
N PRO A 26 -1.79 -11.42 3.68
CA PRO A 26 -2.14 -10.92 5.01
C PRO A 26 -1.04 -10.03 5.64
N ALA A 27 0.22 -10.27 5.27
CA ALA A 27 1.37 -9.55 5.82
C ALA A 27 1.47 -8.14 5.22
N VAL A 28 1.05 -7.14 5.99
CA VAL A 28 1.12 -5.72 5.62
C VAL A 28 1.70 -4.91 6.76
N THR A 29 2.64 -4.02 6.46
CA THR A 29 3.10 -3.01 7.43
C THR A 29 2.43 -1.68 7.16
N LYS A 30 2.02 -0.98 8.23
CA LYS A 30 1.37 0.34 8.17
C LYS A 30 2.17 1.40 8.92
N ILE A 31 2.30 2.58 8.33
CA ILE A 31 2.92 3.76 8.92
C ILE A 31 2.03 4.98 8.66
N SER A 32 1.68 5.72 9.71
CA SER A 32 1.02 7.02 9.56
C SER A 32 2.00 8.05 9.01
N VAL A 33 1.60 8.73 7.95
CA VAL A 33 2.43 9.73 7.26
C VAL A 33 1.64 11.01 6.99
N VAL A 34 2.34 12.10 6.72
CA VAL A 34 1.75 13.33 6.20
C VAL A 34 2.25 13.56 4.78
N GLY A 35 1.41 14.10 3.92
CA GLY A 35 1.80 14.34 2.54
C GLY A 35 0.93 15.35 1.82
N ARG A 36 1.44 15.84 0.70
CA ARG A 36 0.78 16.84 -0.13
C ARG A 36 0.71 16.40 -1.60
N GLY A 37 -0.47 16.59 -2.20
CA GLY A 37 -0.69 16.37 -3.62
C GLY A 37 -0.23 17.56 -4.47
N LYS A 38 -0.23 17.39 -5.81
CA LYS A 38 0.09 18.48 -6.76
C LYS A 38 -0.84 19.70 -6.65
N GLN A 39 -2.04 19.53 -6.08
CA GLN A 39 -3.05 20.58 -5.97
C GLN A 39 -2.85 21.58 -4.81
N ARG A 40 -1.68 21.57 -4.14
CA ARG A 40 -1.26 22.58 -3.13
C ARG A 40 -2.30 22.78 -2.00
N GLY A 41 -2.22 21.93 -0.97
CA GLY A 41 -2.88 22.12 0.33
C GLY A 41 -4.41 22.21 0.30
N LEU A 42 -5.00 22.37 1.48
CA LEU A 42 -6.41 22.71 1.66
C LEU A 42 -6.48 24.04 2.39
N ARG A 43 -7.13 25.06 1.79
CA ARG A 43 -7.44 26.29 2.50
C ARG A 43 -8.83 26.17 3.13
N VAL A 44 -8.90 26.25 4.45
CA VAL A 44 -10.15 26.29 5.21
C VAL A 44 -10.18 27.61 5.97
N GLY A 45 -10.99 28.57 5.48
CA GLY A 45 -10.97 29.94 5.98
C GLY A 45 -9.59 30.57 5.78
N ASP A 46 -9.00 31.07 6.87
CA ASP A 46 -7.67 31.69 6.88
C ASP A 46 -6.53 30.67 7.10
N VAL A 47 -6.84 29.40 7.35
CA VAL A 47 -5.84 28.36 7.61
C VAL A 47 -5.50 27.62 6.32
N VAL A 48 -4.21 27.58 5.99
CA VAL A 48 -3.66 26.76 4.90
C VAL A 48 -3.09 25.48 5.50
N TYR A 49 -3.73 24.35 5.21
CA TYR A 49 -3.18 23.03 5.51
C TYR A 49 -2.27 22.60 4.35
N ASP A 50 -0.96 22.69 4.56
CA ASP A 50 0.03 22.34 3.54
C ASP A 50 0.13 20.82 3.30
N GLU A 51 -0.16 20.03 4.33
CA GLU A 51 -0.04 18.57 4.32
C GLU A 51 -1.27 17.93 4.97
N LEU A 52 -1.71 16.80 4.43
CA LEU A 52 -2.84 16.04 4.95
C LEU A 52 -2.37 14.70 5.51
N PRO A 53 -2.95 14.22 6.62
CA PRO A 53 -2.70 12.88 7.12
C PRO A 53 -3.06 11.80 6.10
N LYS A 54 -2.21 10.78 6.01
CA LYS A 54 -2.31 9.62 5.14
C LYS A 54 -1.77 8.40 5.86
N GLU A 55 -2.04 7.23 5.29
CA GLU A 55 -1.51 5.97 5.78
C GLU A 55 -0.70 5.33 4.66
N MET A 56 0.55 4.98 4.96
CA MET A 56 1.42 4.22 4.08
C MET A 56 1.33 2.74 4.46
N LEU A 57 0.88 1.93 3.52
CA LEU A 57 0.88 0.48 3.60
C LEU A 57 2.00 -0.06 2.72
N PHE A 58 2.70 -1.10 3.16
CA PHE A 58 3.59 -1.81 2.27
C PHE A 58 3.59 -3.31 2.48
N VAL A 59 3.77 -4.00 1.37
CA VAL A 59 3.86 -5.46 1.24
C VAL A 59 4.98 -5.77 0.26
N VAL A 60 5.68 -6.89 0.48
CA VAL A 60 6.66 -7.42 -0.47
C VAL A 60 6.05 -8.64 -1.12
N VAL A 61 6.11 -8.71 -2.45
CA VAL A 61 5.48 -9.77 -3.25
C VAL A 61 6.45 -10.31 -4.30
N PRO A 62 6.21 -11.53 -4.82
CA PRO A 62 6.87 -12.01 -6.02
C PRO A 62 6.56 -11.11 -7.23
N ASP A 63 7.49 -11.02 -8.17
CA ASP A 63 7.34 -10.14 -9.34
C ASP A 63 6.12 -10.51 -10.20
N ILE A 64 5.81 -11.80 -10.28
CA ILE A 64 4.68 -12.35 -11.02
C ILE A 64 3.32 -11.87 -10.48
N ASP A 65 3.25 -11.54 -9.18
CA ASP A 65 2.00 -11.15 -8.50
C ASP A 65 1.77 -9.64 -8.48
N LYS A 66 2.76 -8.85 -8.92
CA LYS A 66 2.74 -7.38 -8.88
C LYS A 66 1.45 -6.79 -9.44
N ASP A 67 1.05 -7.17 -10.66
CA ASP A 67 -0.13 -6.59 -11.31
C ASP A 67 -1.44 -7.01 -10.64
N PHE A 68 -1.48 -8.22 -10.08
CA PHE A 68 -2.64 -8.72 -9.32
C PHE A 68 -2.82 -7.93 -8.01
N VAL A 69 -1.74 -7.76 -7.24
CA VAL A 69 -1.78 -7.05 -5.95
C VAL A 69 -2.03 -5.56 -6.14
N VAL A 70 -1.42 -4.94 -7.15
CA VAL A 70 -1.71 -3.54 -7.51
C VAL A 70 -3.20 -3.35 -7.84
N ARG A 71 -3.81 -4.29 -8.55
CA ARG A 71 -5.24 -4.23 -8.87
C ARG A 71 -6.11 -4.32 -7.61
N ALA A 72 -5.84 -5.28 -6.71
CA ALA A 72 -6.58 -5.42 -5.46
C ALA A 72 -6.53 -4.15 -4.60
N ILE A 73 -5.36 -3.49 -4.55
CA ILE A 73 -5.21 -2.21 -3.85
C ILE A 73 -5.98 -1.09 -4.56
N LEU A 74 -5.93 -1.01 -5.90
CA LEU A 74 -6.65 0.01 -6.64
C LEU A 74 -8.16 -0.09 -6.44
N GLU A 75 -8.71 -1.30 -6.43
CA GLU A 75 -10.15 -1.56 -6.28
C GLU A 75 -10.66 -1.15 -4.88
N THR A 76 -9.84 -1.34 -3.85
CA THR A 76 -10.21 -1.04 -2.45
C THR A 76 -9.88 0.39 -2.03
N ALA A 77 -8.77 0.95 -2.50
CA ALA A 77 -8.33 2.31 -2.16
C ALA A 77 -9.09 3.42 -2.91
N LYS A 78 -9.65 3.12 -4.09
CA LYS A 78 -10.32 4.12 -4.93
C LYS A 78 -11.63 4.58 -4.30
N SER A 79 -11.85 5.89 -4.26
CA SER A 79 -13.09 6.47 -3.72
C SER A 79 -14.17 6.52 -4.80
N GLY A 80 -15.08 5.55 -4.79
CA GLY A 80 -16.20 5.49 -5.74
C GLY A 80 -15.76 5.12 -7.18
N PRO A 81 -16.68 5.20 -8.16
CA PRO A 81 -16.45 4.69 -9.52
C PRO A 81 -15.29 5.39 -10.24
N ASP A 82 -15.19 6.71 -10.08
CA ASP A 82 -14.22 7.56 -10.79
C ASP A 82 -12.98 7.91 -9.96
N GLY A 83 -13.01 7.66 -8.65
CA GLY A 83 -11.96 8.08 -7.73
C GLY A 83 -12.05 9.57 -7.37
N LYS A 84 -11.27 9.99 -6.38
CA LYS A 84 -11.24 11.38 -5.91
C LYS A 84 -9.80 11.87 -5.72
N PHE A 85 -9.59 13.18 -5.87
CA PHE A 85 -8.31 13.81 -5.57
C PHE A 85 -7.90 13.53 -4.12
N GLY A 86 -6.72 12.92 -3.96
CA GLY A 86 -6.20 12.53 -2.65
C GLY A 86 -6.43 11.06 -2.28
N ASP A 87 -6.97 10.23 -3.19
CA ASP A 87 -7.06 8.77 -2.97
C ASP A 87 -5.69 8.14 -2.73
N GLY A 88 -4.65 8.70 -3.33
CA GLY A 88 -3.28 8.36 -3.00
C GLY A 88 -2.44 7.94 -4.19
N LYS A 89 -1.38 7.17 -3.92
CA LYS A 89 -0.44 6.65 -4.92
C LYS A 89 0.12 5.30 -4.49
N ILE A 90 0.42 4.47 -5.49
CA ILE A 90 1.15 3.22 -5.33
C ILE A 90 2.54 3.41 -5.96
N PHE A 91 3.57 2.98 -5.25
CA PHE A 91 4.97 2.99 -5.67
C PHE A 91 5.49 1.56 -5.65
N ILE A 92 6.26 1.22 -6.66
CA ILE A 92 6.87 -0.10 -6.80
C ILE A 92 8.39 0.09 -6.75
N SER A 93 9.06 -0.67 -5.90
CA SER A 93 10.52 -0.70 -5.83
C SER A 93 11.04 -2.13 -5.76
N ALA A 94 12.19 -2.38 -6.37
CA ALA A 94 12.88 -3.65 -6.27
C ALA A 94 13.25 -3.96 -4.81
N VAL A 95 13.12 -5.23 -4.44
CA VAL A 95 13.64 -5.79 -3.18
C VAL A 95 14.64 -6.87 -3.56
N GLU A 96 15.88 -6.68 -3.14
CA GLU A 96 16.97 -7.61 -3.46
C GLU A 96 16.89 -8.87 -2.60
N GLU A 97 16.64 -8.71 -1.29
CA GLU A 97 16.62 -9.80 -0.33
C GLU A 97 15.57 -9.59 0.76
N VAL A 98 15.00 -10.69 1.23
CA VAL A 98 14.09 -10.75 2.37
C VAL A 98 14.57 -11.87 3.30
N TYR A 99 14.54 -11.63 4.61
CA TYR A 99 14.91 -12.61 5.62
C TYR A 99 13.85 -12.68 6.70
N THR A 100 13.49 -13.90 7.09
CA THR A 100 12.60 -14.13 8.24
C THR A 100 13.44 -14.17 9.52
N ILE A 101 13.19 -13.25 10.45
CA ILE A 101 14.03 -13.09 11.67
C ILE A 101 14.02 -14.34 12.56
N SER A 102 12.86 -14.96 12.75
CA SER A 102 12.69 -16.09 13.66
C SER A 102 13.43 -17.35 13.20
N SER A 103 13.54 -17.60 11.90
CA SER A 103 14.24 -18.74 11.32
C SER A 103 15.65 -18.39 10.82
N GLY A 104 15.97 -17.10 10.62
CA GLY A 104 17.22 -16.65 10.00
C GLY A 104 17.34 -17.03 8.53
N THR A 105 16.25 -17.44 7.88
CA THR A 105 16.26 -17.93 6.50
C THR A 105 16.04 -16.80 5.51
N LYS A 106 16.80 -16.80 4.42
CA LYS A 106 16.51 -15.97 3.24
C LYS A 106 15.25 -16.49 2.56
N GLU A 107 14.29 -15.61 2.33
CA GLU A 107 13.08 -15.96 1.58
C GLU A 107 13.37 -16.01 0.08
N SER A 108 12.82 -17.03 -0.57
CA SER A 108 12.80 -17.13 -2.03
C SER A 108 11.48 -16.59 -2.57
N GLU A 109 11.43 -16.25 -3.86
CA GLU A 109 10.17 -15.85 -4.49
C GLU A 109 9.08 -16.94 -4.41
N GLN A 110 9.47 -18.20 -4.35
CA GLN A 110 8.54 -19.33 -4.19
C GLN A 110 7.93 -19.37 -2.78
N LEU A 111 8.68 -18.99 -1.74
CA LEU A 111 8.18 -18.87 -0.38
C LEU A 111 7.22 -17.68 -0.24
N LEU A 112 7.53 -16.55 -0.88
CA LEU A 112 6.62 -15.39 -0.92
C LEU A 112 5.36 -15.61 -1.76
N ALA A 113 5.43 -16.49 -2.77
CA ALA A 113 4.28 -16.87 -3.59
C ALA A 113 3.37 -17.88 -2.91
N ALA A 114 3.84 -18.52 -1.83
CA ALA A 114 3.01 -19.41 -1.03
C ALA A 114 1.99 -18.56 -0.27
N LYS A 115 0.83 -18.34 -0.90
CA LYS A 115 -0.32 -17.67 -0.27
C LYS A 115 -0.61 -18.38 1.05
N GLU A 116 -0.56 -17.65 2.15
CA GLU A 116 -0.99 -18.18 3.45
C GLU A 116 -2.49 -18.51 3.34
N ALA A 117 -2.83 -19.77 3.62
CA ALA A 117 -4.19 -20.30 3.53
C ALA A 117 -5.05 -19.93 4.74
#